data_AF-A0AAW9J5R2-F1
#
_entry.id   AF-A0AAW9J5R2-F1
#
_cell.length_a   1.000
_cell.length_b   1.000
_cell.length_c   1.000
_cell.angle_alpha   90.00
_cell.angle_beta   90.00
_cell.angle_gamma   90.00
#
_symmetry.space_group_name_H-M   'P 1'
#
loop_
_entity.id
_entity.type
_entity.pdbx_description
1 polymer ?
#
loop_
_entity_poly.entity_id
_entity_poly.type
_entity_poly.pdbx_seq_one_letter_code
_entity_poly.pdbx_strand_id
1 'polypeptide(L)'
;SRYHLISNYKKKIIQVDHNERSQSVDGLEEAEILEIIDHHRVADIQTSGPLYFRSEPIGSTSTIVGKCFFENGIRPSRQAAGLLCGAIISDTLLFRSPTCTAQDKNICLKLAEIAGINVEEFAKEMFKAGTSLKGKTVEQIFNQDFKPFTIEDTRVGVA
;
A
#
# COMPACT_ATOMS: atom_id res chain seq x y z
N SER A 1 3.71 22.30 -17.13
CA SER A 1 2.98 22.74 -18.35
C SER A 1 2.13 23.96 -18.00
N ARG A 2 2.12 25.02 -18.83
CA ARG A 2 1.30 26.26 -18.62
C ARG A 2 -0.21 26.00 -18.49
N TYR A 3 -0.69 24.81 -18.88
CA TYR A 3 -2.09 24.38 -18.78
C TYR A 3 -2.62 24.32 -17.33
N HIS A 4 -1.75 23.98 -16.37
CA HIS A 4 -2.13 23.87 -14.94
C HIS A 4 -2.27 25.23 -14.24
N LEU A 5 -1.70 26.31 -14.81
CA LEU A 5 -1.79 27.65 -14.24
C LEU A 5 -3.07 28.40 -14.66
N ILE A 6 -3.74 27.95 -15.72
CA ILE A 6 -4.90 28.63 -16.33
C ILE A 6 -6.20 27.86 -16.09
N SER A 7 -6.13 26.57 -15.76
CA SER A 7 -7.31 25.75 -15.49
C SER A 7 -7.48 25.49 -13.99
N ASN A 8 -8.68 25.71 -13.45
CA ASN A 8 -9.08 25.26 -12.11
C ASN A 8 -9.17 23.71 -12.00
N TYR A 9 -8.59 22.98 -12.94
CA TYR A 9 -8.68 21.53 -13.05
C TYR A 9 -7.52 20.90 -12.29
N LYS A 10 -7.73 20.66 -11.00
CA LYS A 10 -6.83 19.83 -10.20
C LYS A 10 -6.93 18.37 -10.63
N LYS A 11 -5.80 17.65 -10.64
CA LYS A 11 -5.82 16.20 -10.90
C LYS A 11 -6.43 15.50 -9.69
N LYS A 12 -7.46 14.68 -9.92
CA LYS A 12 -8.10 13.89 -8.87
C LYS A 12 -7.30 12.61 -8.60
N ILE A 13 -7.03 12.31 -7.34
CA ILE A 13 -6.19 11.19 -6.93
C ILE A 13 -6.78 10.42 -5.75
N ILE A 14 -6.39 9.15 -5.64
CA ILE A 14 -6.64 8.29 -4.48
C ILE A 14 -5.27 7.83 -4.00
N GLN A 15 -5.00 8.00 -2.71
CA GLN A 15 -3.78 7.48 -2.08
C GLN A 15 -4.05 6.11 -1.49
N VAL A 16 -3.11 5.20 -1.69
CA VAL A 16 -3.14 3.85 -1.11
C VAL A 16 -1.82 3.61 -0.40
N ASP A 17 -1.88 3.00 0.79
CA ASP A 17 -0.72 2.54 1.55
C ASP A 17 0.19 3.65 2.11
N HIS A 18 -0.19 4.91 1.95
CA HIS A 18 0.48 6.04 2.56
C HIS A 18 -0.47 7.23 2.64
N ASN A 19 -0.11 8.15 3.55
CA ASN A 19 -0.82 9.41 3.72
C ASN A 19 0.12 10.60 4.00
N GLU A 20 1.32 10.36 4.52
CA GLU A 20 2.33 11.39 4.75
C GLU A 20 2.84 11.96 3.40
N ARG A 21 2.84 13.29 3.29
CA ARG A 21 3.23 14.01 2.06
C ARG A 21 4.66 13.68 1.62
N SER A 22 5.57 13.50 2.58
CA SER A 22 6.99 13.16 2.35
C SER A 22 7.21 11.82 1.64
N GLN A 23 6.21 10.94 1.65
CA GLN A 23 6.22 9.62 1.00
C GLN A 23 5.42 9.61 -0.32
N SER A 24 4.76 10.73 -0.64
CA SER A 24 3.87 10.86 -1.79
C SER A 24 4.61 11.37 -3.03
N VAL A 25 3.92 11.34 -4.18
CA VAL A 25 4.45 11.88 -5.43
C VAL A 25 4.63 13.41 -5.41
N ASP A 26 5.64 13.90 -6.12
CA ASP A 26 5.85 15.34 -6.31
C ASP A 26 4.62 16.01 -6.91
N GLY A 27 4.27 17.20 -6.39
CA GLY A 27 3.12 17.97 -6.85
C GLY A 27 1.77 17.55 -6.25
N LEU A 28 1.75 16.71 -5.20
CA LEU A 28 0.53 16.34 -4.47
C LEU A 28 -0.29 17.56 -4.01
N GLU A 29 0.38 18.66 -3.65
CA GLU A 29 -0.21 19.97 -3.27
C GLU A 29 -1.17 20.54 -4.34
N GLU A 30 -0.91 20.25 -5.61
CA GLU A 30 -1.68 20.74 -6.76
C GLU A 30 -2.83 19.81 -7.13
N ALA A 31 -2.94 18.65 -6.48
CA ALA A 31 -3.96 17.64 -6.71
C ALA A 31 -5.16 17.78 -5.78
N GLU A 32 -6.26 17.13 -6.13
CA GLU A 32 -7.44 16.95 -5.29
C GLU A 32 -7.47 15.49 -4.80
N ILE A 33 -7.19 15.27 -3.52
CA ILE A 33 -7.26 13.95 -2.90
C ILE A 33 -8.72 13.61 -2.64
N LEU A 34 -9.24 12.62 -3.36
CA LEU A 34 -10.61 12.13 -3.22
C LEU A 34 -10.74 11.09 -2.11
N GLU A 35 -9.76 10.18 -2.03
CA GLU A 35 -9.78 9.08 -1.08
C GLU A 35 -8.37 8.75 -0.57
N ILE A 36 -8.31 8.25 0.66
CA ILE A 36 -7.11 7.64 1.25
C ILE A 36 -7.50 6.29 1.85
N ILE A 37 -6.84 5.22 1.39
CA ILE A 37 -7.00 3.85 1.89
C ILE A 37 -5.65 3.38 2.45
N ASP A 38 -5.53 3.26 3.76
CA ASP A 38 -4.22 3.09 4.39
C ASP A 38 -4.26 2.28 5.69
N HIS A 39 -3.15 1.70 6.10
CA HIS A 39 -2.99 0.99 7.37
C HIS A 39 -1.89 1.57 8.28
N HIS A 40 -1.20 2.62 7.82
CA HIS A 40 -0.18 3.33 8.59
C HIS A 40 -0.78 4.35 9.56
N ARG A 41 0.08 4.91 10.42
CA ARG A 41 -0.30 6.08 11.24
C ARG A 41 -0.70 7.25 10.35
N VAL A 42 -1.62 8.07 10.85
CA VAL A 42 -2.03 9.30 10.18
C VAL A 42 -1.13 10.44 10.63
N ALA A 43 -0.39 11.04 9.70
CA ALA A 43 0.48 12.18 9.98
C ALA A 43 0.63 13.08 8.74
N ASP A 44 0.88 14.38 8.96
CA ASP A 44 1.19 15.35 7.90
C ASP A 44 0.18 15.36 6.71
N ILE A 45 -1.12 15.20 7.01
CA ILE A 45 -2.20 15.27 6.02
C ILE A 45 -2.88 16.62 6.10
N GLN A 46 -3.01 17.27 4.94
CA GLN A 46 -3.87 18.44 4.78
C GLN A 46 -4.64 18.33 3.46
N THR A 47 -5.96 18.50 3.51
CA THR A 47 -6.82 18.47 2.32
C THR A 47 -7.61 19.77 2.20
N SER A 48 -7.87 20.21 0.98
CA SER A 48 -8.62 21.44 0.70
C SER A 48 -10.13 21.29 0.89
N GLY A 49 -10.64 20.07 1.11
CA GLY A 49 -12.05 19.78 1.28
C GLY A 49 -12.29 18.39 1.86
N PRO A 50 -13.56 18.02 2.11
CA PRO A 50 -13.92 16.68 2.56
C PRO A 50 -13.46 15.60 1.58
N LEU A 51 -13.04 14.45 2.11
CA LEU A 51 -12.65 13.28 1.35
C LEU A 51 -13.15 11.99 2.02
N TYR A 52 -13.08 10.87 1.31
CA TYR A 52 -13.24 9.55 1.92
C TYR A 52 -11.91 9.08 2.54
N PHE A 53 -11.90 8.80 3.83
CA PHE A 53 -10.71 8.32 4.52
C PHE A 53 -11.03 6.99 5.19
N ARG A 54 -10.40 5.90 4.73
CA ARG A 54 -10.52 4.57 5.34
C ARG A 54 -9.15 4.10 5.77
N SER A 55 -8.89 4.20 7.07
CA SER A 55 -7.72 3.56 7.67
C SER A 55 -8.12 2.52 8.70
N GLU A 56 -7.46 1.37 8.63
CA GLU A 56 -7.70 0.26 9.53
C GLU A 56 -6.36 -0.23 10.10
N PRO A 57 -6.24 -0.47 11.42
CA PRO A 57 -5.01 -0.95 12.04
C PRO A 57 -4.84 -2.46 11.76
N ILE A 58 -4.55 -2.80 10.51
CA ILE A 58 -4.38 -4.17 10.02
C ILE A 58 -3.04 -4.33 9.28
N GLY A 59 -2.71 -5.57 8.92
CA GLY A 59 -1.39 -5.91 8.39
C GLY A 59 -1.10 -5.39 6.99
N SER A 60 -2.12 -5.13 6.16
CA SER A 60 -1.93 -4.66 4.78
C SER A 60 -3.08 -3.80 4.28
N THR A 61 -2.75 -2.74 3.52
CA THR A 61 -3.74 -1.97 2.73
C THR A 61 -4.52 -2.86 1.75
N SER A 62 -3.89 -3.91 1.22
CA SER A 62 -4.56 -4.85 0.31
C SER A 62 -5.66 -5.67 0.99
N THR A 63 -5.59 -5.84 2.31
CA THR A 63 -6.70 -6.42 3.09
C THR A 63 -7.91 -5.50 3.04
N ILE A 64 -7.72 -4.17 3.16
CA ILE A 64 -8.80 -3.18 3.07
C ILE A 64 -9.42 -3.19 1.67
N VAL A 65 -8.59 -3.19 0.63
CA VAL A 65 -9.08 -3.24 -0.77
C VAL A 65 -9.84 -4.55 -1.03
N GLY A 66 -9.35 -5.68 -0.53
CA GLY A 66 -10.05 -6.96 -0.60
C GLY A 66 -11.42 -6.92 0.11
N LYS A 67 -11.50 -6.28 1.28
CA LYS A 67 -12.78 -6.04 1.96
C LYS A 67 -13.72 -5.18 1.12
N CYS A 68 -13.24 -4.09 0.52
CA CYS A 68 -14.05 -3.23 -0.35
C CYS A 68 -14.66 -4.01 -1.51
N PHE A 69 -13.92 -4.92 -2.16
CA PHE A 69 -14.49 -5.81 -3.19
C PHE A 69 -15.68 -6.60 -2.65
N PHE A 70 -15.49 -7.30 -1.53
CA PHE A 70 -16.52 -8.17 -0.96
C PHE A 70 -17.72 -7.41 -0.37
N GLU A 71 -17.49 -6.29 0.29
CA GLU A 71 -18.54 -5.41 0.84
C GLU A 71 -19.45 -4.84 -0.25
N ASN A 72 -18.91 -4.60 -1.44
CA ASN A 72 -19.68 -4.15 -2.61
C ASN A 72 -20.29 -5.29 -3.43
N GLY A 73 -20.15 -6.55 -2.98
CA GLY A 73 -20.63 -7.72 -3.72
C GLY A 73 -19.88 -7.97 -5.04
N ILE A 74 -18.68 -7.40 -5.19
CA ILE A 74 -17.86 -7.52 -6.39
C ILE A 74 -16.84 -8.64 -6.19
N ARG A 75 -16.90 -9.66 -7.05
CA ARG A 75 -15.85 -10.69 -7.08
C ARG A 75 -14.63 -10.15 -7.85
N PRO A 76 -13.43 -10.05 -7.24
CA PRO A 76 -12.25 -9.61 -7.96
C PRO A 76 -11.87 -10.60 -9.07
N SER A 77 -11.22 -10.12 -10.12
CA SER A 77 -10.63 -10.98 -11.15
C SER A 77 -9.54 -11.86 -10.54
N ARG A 78 -9.21 -12.97 -11.20
CA ARG A 78 -8.12 -13.87 -10.77
C ARG A 78 -6.80 -13.10 -10.58
N GLN A 79 -6.48 -12.18 -11.50
CA GLN A 79 -5.28 -11.37 -11.47
C GLN A 79 -5.29 -10.38 -10.30
N ALA A 80 -6.39 -9.64 -10.10
CA ALA A 80 -6.52 -8.71 -8.99
C ALA A 80 -6.43 -9.45 -7.65
N ALA A 81 -7.10 -10.60 -7.53
CA ALA A 81 -7.01 -11.43 -6.34
C ALA A 81 -5.59 -11.92 -6.06
N GLY A 82 -4.85 -12.31 -7.11
CA GLY A 82 -3.45 -12.71 -6.98
C GLY A 82 -2.53 -11.58 -6.50
N LEU A 83 -2.70 -10.37 -7.04
CA LEU A 83 -1.93 -9.19 -6.61
C LEU A 83 -2.21 -8.81 -5.16
N LEU A 84 -3.49 -8.74 -4.78
CA LEU A 84 -3.89 -8.44 -3.40
C LEU A 84 -3.41 -9.52 -2.42
N CYS A 85 -3.51 -10.80 -2.80
CA CYS A 85 -2.99 -11.91 -2.01
C CYS A 85 -1.47 -11.77 -1.80
N GLY A 86 -0.70 -11.51 -2.86
CA GLY A 86 0.75 -11.32 -2.77
C GLY A 86 1.14 -10.14 -1.89
N ALA A 87 0.43 -9.01 -2.00
CA ALA A 87 0.67 -7.84 -1.16
C ALA A 87 0.39 -8.13 0.33
N ILE A 88 -0.70 -8.83 0.66
CA ILE A 88 -0.96 -9.23 2.05
C ILE A 88 0.14 -10.16 2.57
N ILE A 89 0.59 -11.14 1.76
CA ILE A 89 1.70 -12.02 2.13
C ILE A 89 2.99 -11.22 2.37
N SER A 90 3.24 -10.20 1.56
CA SER A 90 4.42 -9.32 1.65
C SER A 90 4.43 -8.57 2.98
N ASP A 91 3.41 -7.76 3.25
CA ASP A 91 3.37 -6.89 4.44
C ASP A 91 3.30 -7.71 5.74
N THR A 92 2.66 -8.88 5.69
CA THR A 92 2.48 -9.74 6.86
C THR A 92 3.58 -10.78 7.04
N LEU A 93 4.56 -10.86 6.14
CA LEU A 93 5.60 -11.89 6.14
C LEU A 93 5.04 -13.32 6.25
N LEU A 94 4.03 -13.64 5.43
CA LEU A 94 3.23 -14.86 5.53
C LEU A 94 2.64 -15.02 6.95
N PHE A 95 1.91 -14.00 7.40
CA PHE A 95 1.23 -13.96 8.70
C PHE A 95 2.13 -14.04 9.94
N ARG A 96 3.45 -13.83 9.79
CA ARG A 96 4.41 -13.86 10.90
C ARG A 96 4.75 -12.48 11.46
N SER A 97 4.45 -11.42 10.72
CA SER A 97 4.62 -10.04 11.17
C SER A 97 3.73 -9.76 12.39
N PRO A 98 4.20 -9.01 13.39
CA PRO A 98 3.38 -8.58 14.52
C PRO A 98 2.22 -7.66 14.12
N THR A 99 2.25 -7.07 12.92
CA THR A 99 1.15 -6.26 12.38
C THR A 99 0.00 -7.11 11.83
N CYS A 100 0.23 -8.41 11.58
CA CYS A 100 -0.77 -9.28 10.97
C CYS A 100 -1.96 -9.51 11.91
N THR A 101 -3.16 -9.37 11.38
CA THR A 101 -4.42 -9.62 12.09
C THR A 101 -5.15 -10.84 11.53
N ALA A 102 -6.20 -11.27 12.22
CA ALA A 102 -7.10 -12.32 11.73
C ALA A 102 -7.83 -11.91 10.43
N GLN A 103 -8.05 -10.60 10.21
CA GLN A 103 -8.68 -10.10 8.99
C GLN A 103 -7.77 -10.30 7.78
N ASP A 104 -6.47 -10.02 7.92
CA ASP A 104 -5.48 -10.21 6.86
C ASP A 104 -5.45 -11.67 6.40
N LYS A 105 -5.37 -12.61 7.36
CA LYS A 105 -5.39 -14.03 7.07
C LYS A 105 -6.68 -14.47 6.38
N ASN A 106 -7.84 -14.00 6.84
CA ASN A 106 -9.13 -14.37 6.25
C ASN A 106 -9.25 -13.88 4.80
N ILE A 107 -8.94 -12.61 4.55
CA ILE A 107 -9.02 -12.00 3.23
C ILE A 107 -7.99 -12.61 2.29
N CYS A 108 -6.75 -12.81 2.74
CA CYS A 108 -5.70 -13.46 1.96
C CYS A 108 -6.12 -14.85 1.49
N LEU A 109 -6.70 -15.69 2.37
CA LEU A 109 -7.14 -17.04 2.01
C LEU A 109 -8.28 -17.02 0.98
N LYS A 110 -9.25 -16.11 1.12
CA LYS A 110 -10.32 -15.93 0.12
C LYS A 110 -9.78 -15.49 -1.23
N LEU A 111 -8.84 -14.55 -1.25
CA LEU A 111 -8.20 -14.08 -2.47
C LEU A 111 -7.35 -15.18 -3.12
N ALA A 112 -6.63 -15.98 -2.32
CA ALA A 112 -5.85 -17.11 -2.79
C ALA A 112 -6.73 -18.17 -3.47
N GLU A 113 -7.90 -18.46 -2.91
CA GLU A 113 -8.88 -19.37 -3.52
C GLU A 113 -9.35 -18.85 -4.89
N ILE A 114 -9.71 -17.55 -4.98
CA ILE A 114 -10.11 -16.92 -6.26
C ILE A 114 -8.97 -16.95 -7.28
N ALA A 115 -7.73 -16.73 -6.82
CA ALA A 115 -6.54 -16.71 -7.65
C ALA A 115 -6.03 -18.12 -8.05
N GLY A 116 -6.47 -19.17 -7.33
CA GLY A 116 -5.93 -20.53 -7.47
C GLY A 116 -4.48 -20.64 -6.98
N ILE A 117 -4.15 -19.98 -5.87
CA ILE A 117 -2.81 -19.88 -5.30
C ILE A 117 -2.69 -20.78 -4.05
N ASN A 118 -1.65 -21.60 -3.97
CA ASN A 118 -1.19 -22.16 -2.71
C ASN A 118 -0.37 -21.09 -1.97
N VAL A 119 -0.87 -20.61 -0.84
CA VAL A 119 -0.29 -19.46 -0.11
C VAL A 119 1.14 -19.74 0.37
N GLU A 120 1.42 -20.94 0.87
CA GLU A 120 2.75 -21.28 1.40
C GLU A 120 3.80 -21.40 0.29
N GLU A 121 3.45 -22.10 -0.80
CA GLU A 121 4.33 -22.26 -1.96
C GLU A 121 4.59 -20.92 -2.63
N PHE A 122 3.55 -20.11 -2.83
CA PHE A 122 3.66 -18.79 -3.42
C PHE A 122 4.50 -17.85 -2.56
N ALA A 123 4.29 -17.82 -1.24
CA ALA A 123 5.08 -17.00 -0.34
C ALA A 123 6.56 -17.39 -0.37
N LYS A 124 6.87 -18.68 -0.40
CA LYS A 124 8.25 -19.17 -0.49
C LYS A 124 8.94 -18.67 -1.76
N GLU A 125 8.28 -18.80 -2.92
CA GLU A 125 8.84 -18.33 -4.20
C GLU A 125 8.92 -16.79 -4.26
N MET A 126 7.91 -16.08 -3.76
CA MET A 126 7.88 -14.62 -3.69
C MET A 126 9.02 -14.07 -2.81
N PHE A 127 9.22 -14.60 -1.60
CA PHE A 127 10.31 -14.17 -0.72
C PHE A 127 11.68 -14.53 -1.28
N LYS A 128 11.83 -15.70 -1.92
CA LYS A 128 13.06 -16.07 -2.62
C LYS A 128 13.38 -15.09 -3.75
N ALA A 129 12.39 -14.65 -4.50
CA ALA A 129 12.56 -13.63 -5.54
C ALA A 129 12.90 -12.26 -4.94
N GLY A 130 12.22 -11.84 -3.87
CA GLY A 130 12.41 -10.53 -3.23
C GLY A 130 13.73 -10.37 -2.46
N THR A 131 14.26 -11.45 -1.89
CA THR A 131 15.52 -11.46 -1.11
C THR A 131 16.77 -11.64 -1.97
N SER A 132 16.63 -11.80 -3.29
CA SER A 132 17.80 -11.91 -4.18
C SER A 132 18.56 -10.57 -4.25
N LEU A 133 19.77 -10.57 -3.68
CA LEU A 133 20.73 -9.46 -3.77
C LEU A 133 21.67 -9.60 -4.98
N LYS A 134 21.55 -10.70 -5.73
CA LYS A 134 22.44 -11.02 -6.85
C LYS A 134 22.31 -9.94 -7.93
N GLY A 135 23.41 -9.24 -8.19
CA GLY A 135 23.48 -8.19 -9.22
C GLY A 135 23.00 -6.81 -8.77
N LYS A 136 22.68 -6.60 -7.48
CA LYS A 136 22.35 -5.28 -6.92
C LYS A 136 23.59 -4.61 -6.33
N THR A 137 23.72 -3.29 -6.52
CA THR A 137 24.72 -2.47 -5.83
C THR A 137 24.29 -2.18 -4.39
N VAL A 138 25.23 -1.75 -3.53
CA VAL A 138 24.91 -1.34 -2.14
C VAL A 138 23.84 -0.25 -2.11
N GLU A 139 23.95 0.73 -3.01
CA GLU A 139 22.96 1.82 -3.15
C GLU A 139 21.58 1.29 -3.53
N GLN A 140 21.49 0.32 -4.44
CA GLN A 140 20.23 -0.31 -4.82
C GLN A 140 19.62 -1.16 -3.70
N ILE A 141 20.46 -1.79 -2.87
CA ILE A 141 20.00 -2.54 -1.70
C ILE A 141 19.44 -1.57 -0.66
N PHE A 142 20.18 -0.49 -0.36
CA PHE A 142 19.78 0.50 0.65
C PHE A 142 18.47 1.21 0.30
N ASN A 143 18.27 1.56 -0.97
CA ASN A 143 17.07 2.30 -1.39
C ASN A 143 15.88 1.40 -1.77
N GLN A 144 15.94 0.08 -1.53
CA GLN A 144 14.89 -0.85 -1.97
C GLN A 144 13.57 -0.68 -1.19
N ASP A 145 13.65 -0.42 0.11
CA ASP A 145 12.50 -0.22 1.01
C ASP A 145 12.70 0.99 1.93
N PHE A 146 13.44 2.00 1.45
CA PHE A 146 13.72 3.21 2.21
C PHE A 146 12.48 4.09 2.31
N LYS A 147 12.02 4.37 3.53
CA LYS A 147 10.96 5.35 3.83
C LYS A 147 11.49 6.48 4.73
N PRO A 148 11.35 7.75 4.29
CA PRO A 148 11.67 8.89 5.13
C PRO A 148 10.51 9.23 6.06
N PHE A 149 10.84 9.62 7.29
CA PHE A 149 9.90 10.11 8.29
C PHE A 149 10.44 11.39 8.93
N THR A 150 9.52 12.24 9.37
CA THR A 150 9.81 13.39 10.21
C THR A 150 9.22 13.13 11.58
N ILE A 151 10.06 13.11 12.61
CA ILE A 151 9.65 12.95 14.00
C ILE A 151 10.11 14.22 14.72
N GLU A 152 9.16 15.09 15.07
CA GLU A 152 9.43 16.45 15.53
C GLU A 152 10.33 17.20 14.53
N ASP A 153 11.49 17.69 14.95
CA ASP A 153 12.46 18.37 14.08
C ASP A 153 13.56 17.43 13.53
N THR A 154 13.43 16.12 13.77
CA THR A 154 14.42 15.13 13.34
C THR A 154 13.94 14.36 12.10
N ARG A 155 14.75 14.37 11.04
CA ARG A 155 14.52 13.55 9.85
C ARG A 155 15.18 12.18 10.00
N VAL A 156 14.38 11.12 9.93
CA VAL A 156 14.81 9.72 10.07
C VAL A 156 14.49 8.97 8.79
N GLY A 157 15.39 8.08 8.36
CA GLY A 157 15.13 7.15 7.27
C GLY A 157 15.18 5.71 7.79
N VAL A 158 14.23 4.88 7.36
CA VAL A 158 14.21 3.45 7.67
C VAL A 158 14.33 2.71 6.34
N ALA A 159 15.31 1.82 6.21
CA ALA A 159 15.57 0.96 5.06
C ALA A 159 15.77 -0.49 5.49
#